data_AF-A0A522LIS8-F1
#
_entry.id   AF-A0A522LIS8-F1
#
_cell.length_a   1.000
_cell.length_b   1.000
_cell.length_c   1.000
_cell.angle_alpha   90.00
_cell.angle_beta   90.00
_cell.angle_gamma   90.00
#
_symmetry.space_group_name_H-M   'P 1'
#
loop_
_entity.id
_entity.type
_entity.pdbx_description
1 polymer ?
#
loop_
_entity_poly.entity_id
_entity_poly.type
_entity_poly.pdbx_seq_one_letter_code
_entity_poly.pdbx_strand_id
1 'polypeptide(L)'
;MPEHIRKALETVTLDDKYSLDYGPAFMSGVQALVKLPMLQRLRDQLAGKNTAGFISGYRGSPLGGYDQALWKAAKYLKAQNIVFQPGVNEELAATALWGTQQLGFSPAGTNKFDGVFGIWYGKGPGVDRCSDVFKHANMAGTTPWGGVIAVAGDDHVAKSSTAAHQSDHIFKACGTPVFFPASVQEILDLGIHAFAMSRFSGVWAGMKTIQEIVESSATAMIDPERVQIRMPTDFEMPPGGVHIRWPDHALEQEARLFYTKWYAALAYIRANRLNYNVIEGPRGGKGDRFGLIASGKAYNDTRQALIDLGLDDATCRQLGIRLHKVAVVWPLETQLTREFATGLREIMVVEEKRQVIEYQVKEELYNWRADVRPNVVGKFNEAGDGEFSGGEWSMANPTANTLLRANADLSPALIAGAIAQRLKKLGVDGDMAARIDAGLAILQTKERSMQVLEVKADRLPWFCSGCPHNTSTVVPEGSRAMAGIGCHFMATWMDRSTVGFTQMGGEGVPWVGQQPFTTDRHIFANLGDGTYFHSGLLAIRQAIAAGVNITYKILYNDAVAMTGGQPVGERPEGHSVVQIAQSMRAEGAIKIVVVTDE
;
A
#
# COMPACT_ATOMS: atom_id res chain seq x y z
N MET A 1 39.02 6.07 6.57
CA MET A 1 37.60 6.05 6.97
C MET A 1 37.44 6.87 8.23
N PRO A 2 36.36 7.65 8.39
CA PRO A 2 36.00 8.25 9.67
C PRO A 2 35.90 7.18 10.77
N GLU A 3 36.30 7.53 11.99
CA GLU A 3 36.45 6.56 13.08
C GLU A 3 35.12 5.88 13.49
N HIS A 4 33.99 6.58 13.34
CA HIS A 4 32.67 6.02 13.57
C HIS A 4 32.31 4.90 12.56
N ILE A 5 32.70 5.02 11.29
CA ILE A 5 32.43 3.99 10.27
C ILE A 5 33.34 2.77 10.49
N ARG A 6 34.58 2.98 10.95
CA ARG A 6 35.49 1.88 11.28
C ARG A 6 35.00 1.08 12.48
N LYS A 7 34.56 1.74 13.56
CA LYS A 7 33.94 1.06 14.72
C LYS A 7 32.66 0.32 14.34
N ALA A 8 31.79 0.90 13.53
CA ALA A 8 30.55 0.25 13.07
C ALA A 8 30.83 -1.04 12.28
N LEU A 9 31.89 -1.09 11.46
CA LEU A 9 32.29 -2.29 10.72
C LEU A 9 32.98 -3.34 11.60
N GLU A 10 33.67 -2.93 12.67
CA GLU A 10 34.38 -3.84 13.60
C GLU A 10 33.42 -4.50 14.63
N THR A 11 32.24 -3.91 14.89
CA THR A 11 31.26 -4.42 15.88
C THR A 11 29.83 -4.50 15.33
N VAL A 12 29.64 -5.10 14.15
CA VAL A 12 28.30 -5.25 13.54
C VAL A 12 27.39 -6.08 14.44
N THR A 13 26.25 -5.52 14.86
CA THR A 13 25.23 -6.22 15.63
C THR A 13 23.88 -6.27 14.89
N LEU A 14 23.01 -7.22 15.24
CA LEU A 14 21.65 -7.26 14.71
C LEU A 14 20.80 -6.05 15.12
N ASP A 15 21.21 -5.31 16.16
CA ASP A 15 20.52 -4.13 16.67
C ASP A 15 20.94 -2.84 15.93
N ASP A 16 21.97 -2.90 15.08
CA ASP A 16 22.49 -1.75 14.32
C ASP A 16 21.42 -1.10 13.43
N LYS A 17 20.50 -1.91 12.89
CA LYS A 17 19.35 -1.42 12.11
C LYS A 17 18.46 -0.41 12.86
N TYR A 18 18.48 -0.41 14.19
CA TYR A 18 17.73 0.54 15.02
C TYR A 18 18.65 1.54 15.73
N SER A 19 19.80 1.07 16.23
CA SER A 19 20.71 1.86 17.06
C SER A 19 21.67 2.77 16.30
N LEU A 20 21.98 2.50 15.02
CA LEU A 20 22.85 3.38 14.24
C LEU A 20 22.13 4.69 13.91
N ASP A 21 22.75 5.82 14.24
CA ASP A 21 22.29 7.14 13.83
C ASP A 21 22.81 7.53 12.43
N TYR A 22 23.90 6.89 11.99
CA TYR A 22 24.53 7.13 10.69
C TYR A 22 25.27 5.88 10.18
N GLY A 23 25.22 5.62 8.88
CA GLY A 23 25.98 4.58 8.18
C GLY A 23 25.11 3.50 7.50
N PRO A 24 25.74 2.56 6.79
CA PRO A 24 25.03 1.45 6.15
C PRO A 24 24.53 0.44 7.18
N ALA A 25 23.29 -0.03 7.02
CA ALA A 25 22.69 -1.07 7.85
C ALA A 25 21.92 -2.06 6.98
N PHE A 26 22.08 -3.36 7.26
CA PHE A 26 21.30 -4.41 6.61
C PHE A 26 19.93 -4.56 7.28
N MET A 27 18.86 -4.39 6.50
CA MET A 27 17.50 -4.44 7.04
C MET A 27 16.45 -4.87 6.01
N SER A 28 15.32 -5.34 6.50
CA SER A 28 14.12 -5.55 5.68
C SER A 28 13.32 -4.26 5.48
N GLY A 29 12.40 -4.24 4.51
CA GLY A 29 11.50 -3.10 4.35
C GLY A 29 10.60 -2.85 5.57
N VAL A 30 10.13 -3.89 6.27
CA VAL A 30 9.43 -3.75 7.57
C VAL A 30 10.33 -3.05 8.60
N GLN A 31 11.62 -3.38 8.66
CA GLN A 31 12.55 -2.75 9.58
C GLN A 31 12.87 -1.30 9.18
N ALA A 32 12.90 -1.00 7.87
CA ALA A 32 12.99 0.36 7.37
C ALA A 32 11.78 1.22 7.82
N LEU A 33 10.57 0.66 7.81
CA LEU A 33 9.38 1.34 8.35
C LEU A 33 9.51 1.63 9.86
N VAL A 34 10.14 0.75 10.65
CA VAL A 34 10.45 1.00 12.07
C VAL A 34 11.48 2.12 12.23
N LYS A 35 12.49 2.16 11.35
CA LYS A 35 13.61 3.13 11.42
C LYS A 35 13.21 4.53 10.93
N LEU A 36 12.33 4.62 9.94
CA LEU A 36 11.83 5.87 9.35
C LEU A 36 11.36 6.92 10.39
N PRO A 37 10.49 6.61 11.37
CA PRO A 37 10.06 7.61 12.35
C PRO A 37 11.20 8.06 13.28
N MET A 38 12.19 7.19 13.56
CA MET A 38 13.39 7.58 14.32
C MET A 38 14.25 8.56 13.52
N LEU A 39 14.40 8.33 12.21
CA LEU A 39 15.09 9.25 11.31
C LEU A 39 14.38 10.60 11.21
N GLN A 40 13.05 10.61 11.12
CA GLN A 40 12.28 11.85 11.15
C GLN A 40 12.48 12.63 12.45
N ARG A 41 12.49 11.94 13.61
CA ARG A 41 12.73 12.58 14.91
C ARG A 41 14.12 13.19 15.00
N LEU A 42 15.14 12.51 14.47
CA LEU A 42 16.50 13.02 14.44
C LEU A 42 16.59 14.27 13.57
N ARG A 43 15.95 14.28 12.40
CA ARG A 43 15.86 15.47 11.54
C ARG A 43 15.18 16.65 12.22
N ASP A 44 14.06 16.42 12.90
CA ASP A 44 13.37 17.48 13.63
C ASP A 44 14.24 18.07 14.74
N GLN A 45 15.02 17.22 15.43
CA GLN A 45 15.98 17.68 16.44
C GLN A 45 17.08 18.56 15.85
N LEU A 46 17.63 18.18 14.70
CA LEU A 46 18.63 18.96 13.98
C LEU A 46 18.07 20.33 13.54
N ALA A 47 16.75 20.40 13.30
CA ALA A 47 16.02 21.65 13.06
C ALA A 47 15.61 22.41 14.35
N GLY A 48 16.06 21.96 15.53
CA GLY A 48 15.76 22.59 16.81
C GLY A 48 14.34 22.36 17.32
N LYS A 49 13.64 21.33 16.83
CA LYS A 49 12.28 20.98 17.23
C LYS A 49 12.22 19.77 18.14
N ASN A 50 11.36 19.85 19.15
CA ASN A 50 11.06 18.75 20.04
C ASN A 50 9.72 18.11 19.63
N THR A 51 9.77 17.26 18.60
CA THR A 51 8.60 16.51 18.13
C THR A 51 8.48 15.14 18.82
N ALA A 52 7.34 14.49 18.65
CA ALA A 52 7.10 13.09 19.01
C ALA A 52 6.53 12.32 17.82
N GLY A 53 6.57 11.00 17.89
CA GLY A 53 5.97 10.12 16.87
C GLY A 53 4.82 9.30 17.42
N PHE A 54 3.77 9.07 16.63
CA PHE A 54 2.71 8.12 16.95
C PHE A 54 2.52 7.12 15.81
N ILE A 55 2.52 5.84 16.13
CA ILE A 55 2.33 4.76 15.16
C ILE A 55 1.10 3.97 15.60
N SER A 56 0.15 3.78 14.68
CA SER A 56 -1.04 2.98 14.92
C SER A 56 -1.50 2.29 13.64
N GLY A 57 -2.12 1.14 13.76
CA GLY A 57 -2.59 0.39 12.60
C GLY A 57 -3.15 -0.96 13.01
N TYR A 58 -3.57 -1.73 12.02
CA TYR A 58 -3.94 -3.13 12.22
C TYR A 58 -3.08 -4.04 11.34
N ARG A 59 -2.59 -5.10 11.97
CA ARG A 59 -1.74 -6.13 11.35
C ARG A 59 -2.46 -6.85 10.22
N GLY A 60 -1.74 -7.03 9.11
CA GLY A 60 -2.17 -7.83 7.97
C GLY A 60 -1.06 -7.94 6.95
N SER A 61 -0.93 -9.08 6.28
CA SER A 61 0.11 -9.28 5.25
C SER A 61 -0.03 -8.28 4.09
N PRO A 62 1.06 -7.77 3.52
CA PRO A 62 2.47 -8.10 3.80
C PRO A 62 3.09 -7.36 5.01
N LEU A 63 2.31 -6.55 5.74
CA LEU A 63 2.75 -5.82 6.94
C LEU A 63 2.53 -6.58 8.26
N GLY A 64 2.20 -7.88 8.21
CA GLY A 64 1.84 -8.67 9.39
C GLY A 64 2.94 -8.73 10.47
N GLY A 65 4.20 -8.65 10.06
CA GLY A 65 5.35 -8.64 10.97
C GLY A 65 5.66 -7.27 11.60
N TYR A 66 4.94 -6.20 11.24
CA TYR A 66 5.32 -4.84 11.64
C TYR A 66 5.12 -4.57 13.14
N ASP A 67 3.97 -4.98 13.71
CA ASP A 67 3.71 -4.90 15.16
C ASP A 67 4.85 -5.54 15.97
N GLN A 68 5.27 -6.75 15.57
CA GLN A 68 6.34 -7.48 16.25
C GLN A 68 7.68 -6.75 16.15
N ALA A 69 7.97 -6.15 15.00
CA ALA A 69 9.18 -5.37 14.80
C ALA A 69 9.17 -4.10 15.68
N LEU A 70 8.02 -3.42 15.79
CA LEU A 70 7.83 -2.25 16.65
C LEU A 70 7.95 -2.62 18.14
N TRP A 71 7.34 -3.71 18.59
CA TRP A 71 7.47 -4.19 19.97
C TRP A 71 8.91 -4.55 20.32
N LYS A 72 9.63 -5.24 19.42
CA LYS A 72 11.06 -5.54 19.60
C LYS A 72 11.92 -4.27 19.65
N ALA A 73 11.52 -3.22 18.92
CA ALA A 73 12.20 -1.93 18.90
C ALA A 73 11.71 -0.93 19.96
N ALA A 74 10.81 -1.32 20.87
CA ALA A 74 10.15 -0.39 21.80
C ALA A 74 11.12 0.47 22.63
N LYS A 75 12.26 -0.08 23.06
CA LYS A 75 13.30 0.67 23.77
C LYS A 75 13.88 1.82 22.93
N TYR A 76 14.10 1.60 21.64
CA TYR A 76 14.64 2.58 20.69
C TYR A 76 13.59 3.63 20.32
N LEU A 77 12.34 3.21 20.10
CA LEU A 77 11.22 4.11 19.83
C LEU A 77 10.98 5.07 21.02
N LYS A 78 10.94 4.54 22.24
CA LYS A 78 10.75 5.33 23.46
C LYS A 78 11.86 6.37 23.67
N ALA A 79 13.12 6.02 23.36
CA ALA A 79 14.24 6.96 23.45
C ALA A 79 14.10 8.16 22.49
N GLN A 80 13.28 8.01 21.43
CA GLN A 80 13.00 9.03 20.42
C GLN A 80 11.60 9.65 20.58
N ASN A 81 10.94 9.51 21.73
CA ASN A 81 9.56 9.98 21.97
C ASN A 81 8.54 9.43 20.95
N ILE A 82 8.74 8.20 20.46
CA ILE A 82 7.83 7.54 19.54
C ILE A 82 7.00 6.52 20.31
N VAL A 83 5.68 6.65 20.20
CA VAL A 83 4.70 5.75 20.80
C VAL A 83 4.11 4.87 19.71
N PHE A 84 4.17 3.56 19.91
CA PHE A 84 3.42 2.60 19.13
C PHE A 84 2.21 2.13 19.94
N GLN A 85 1.02 2.34 19.40
CA GLN A 85 -0.24 1.83 19.93
C GLN A 85 -0.98 1.18 18.76
N PRO A 86 -1.04 -0.16 18.66
CA PRO A 86 -1.87 -0.80 17.65
C PRO A 86 -3.34 -0.37 17.82
N GLY A 87 -4.15 -0.57 16.78
CA GLY A 87 -5.58 -0.34 16.86
C GLY A 87 -6.36 -1.65 17.03
N VAL A 88 -7.60 -1.52 17.48
CA VAL A 88 -8.58 -2.62 17.44
C VAL A 88 -8.90 -3.03 16.00
N ASN A 89 -9.00 -2.04 15.11
CA ASN A 89 -9.12 -2.18 13.66
C ASN A 89 -8.49 -0.96 12.98
N GLU A 90 -8.41 -0.98 11.65
CA GLU A 90 -7.71 0.04 10.89
C GLU A 90 -8.32 1.45 11.02
N GLU A 91 -9.65 1.53 11.03
CA GLU A 91 -10.38 2.80 11.09
C GLU A 91 -10.16 3.50 12.43
N LEU A 92 -10.22 2.74 13.54
CA LEU A 92 -9.96 3.26 14.88
C LEU A 92 -8.49 3.62 15.08
N ALA A 93 -7.56 2.87 14.46
CA ALA A 93 -6.15 3.24 14.43
C ALA A 93 -5.92 4.58 13.71
N ALA A 94 -6.52 4.76 12.53
CA ALA A 94 -6.46 6.03 11.80
C ALA A 94 -7.11 7.16 12.58
N THR A 95 -8.22 6.89 13.28
CA THR A 95 -8.90 7.88 14.14
C THR A 95 -8.03 8.31 15.31
N ALA A 96 -7.35 7.36 15.97
CA ALA A 96 -6.39 7.66 17.03
C ALA A 96 -5.24 8.53 16.52
N LEU A 97 -4.71 8.21 15.34
CA LEU A 97 -3.66 9.00 14.68
C LEU A 97 -4.16 10.41 14.32
N TRP A 98 -5.39 10.55 13.81
CA TRP A 98 -6.00 11.86 13.55
C TRP A 98 -6.14 12.68 14.83
N GLY A 99 -6.49 12.05 15.95
CA GLY A 99 -6.52 12.69 17.28
C GLY A 99 -5.19 13.33 17.68
N THR A 100 -4.04 12.78 17.26
CA THR A 100 -2.74 13.43 17.52
C THR A 100 -2.57 14.78 16.82
N GLN A 101 -3.26 14.99 15.69
CA GLN A 101 -3.27 16.26 14.98
C GLN A 101 -4.22 17.29 15.61
N GLN A 102 -5.11 16.84 16.50
CA GLN A 102 -6.09 17.67 17.19
C GLN A 102 -5.59 18.21 18.53
N LEU A 103 -4.34 17.90 18.93
CA LEU A 103 -3.78 18.37 20.21
C LEU A 103 -3.81 19.89 20.34
N GLY A 104 -3.71 20.63 19.23
CA GLY A 104 -3.86 22.08 19.20
C GLY A 104 -5.23 22.62 19.61
N PHE A 105 -6.25 21.77 19.77
CA PHE A 105 -7.58 22.16 20.27
C PHE A 105 -7.63 22.25 21.80
N SER A 106 -6.60 21.73 22.48
CA SER A 106 -6.48 21.80 23.94
C SER A 106 -6.04 23.20 24.39
N PRO A 107 -6.22 23.57 25.67
CA PRO A 107 -5.77 24.86 26.19
C PRO A 107 -4.29 25.13 25.88
N ALA A 108 -3.97 26.40 25.58
CA ALA A 108 -2.60 26.81 25.25
C ALA A 108 -1.60 26.40 26.36
N GLY A 109 -0.44 25.89 25.96
CA GLY A 109 0.62 25.44 26.88
C GLY A 109 0.46 24.02 27.44
N THR A 110 -0.61 23.29 27.10
CA THR A 110 -0.79 21.89 27.54
C THR A 110 -0.02 20.88 26.71
N ASN A 111 0.42 21.28 25.50
CA ASN A 111 1.17 20.42 24.59
C ASN A 111 2.60 20.20 25.10
N LYS A 112 3.03 18.92 25.14
CA LYS A 112 4.38 18.52 25.56
C LYS A 112 5.43 18.64 24.45
N PHE A 113 5.00 18.66 23.19
CA PHE A 113 5.85 18.60 22.00
C PHE A 113 5.38 19.63 20.98
N ASP A 114 6.29 20.04 20.08
CA ASP A 114 6.01 21.01 19.00
C ASP A 114 5.03 20.46 17.96
N GLY A 115 4.94 19.13 17.84
CA GLY A 115 4.05 18.41 16.95
C GLY A 115 4.24 16.90 17.10
N VAL A 116 3.25 16.14 16.63
CA VAL A 116 3.27 14.68 16.64
C VAL A 116 3.18 14.17 15.21
N PHE A 117 4.26 13.66 14.64
CA PHE A 117 4.24 13.05 13.32
C PHE A 117 3.72 11.61 13.42
N GLY A 118 3.12 11.12 12.34
CA GLY A 118 2.29 9.92 12.41
C GLY A 118 2.55 8.87 11.33
N ILE A 119 2.53 7.59 11.69
CA ILE A 119 2.41 6.49 10.72
C ILE A 119 1.15 5.69 11.01
N TRP A 120 0.21 5.69 10.08
CA TRP A 120 -0.84 4.69 10.01
C TRP A 120 -0.36 3.50 9.16
N TYR A 121 -0.76 2.27 9.51
CA TYR A 121 -0.53 1.12 8.63
C TYR A 121 -1.73 0.18 8.60
N GLY A 122 -1.93 -0.47 7.44
CA GLY A 122 -2.95 -1.49 7.25
C GLY A 122 -2.74 -2.26 5.97
N LYS A 123 -3.38 -3.43 5.87
CA LYS A 123 -3.49 -4.16 4.60
C LYS A 123 -4.46 -3.42 3.67
N GLY A 124 -4.40 -3.73 2.38
CA GLY A 124 -5.33 -3.24 1.35
C GLY A 124 -6.78 -3.00 1.79
N PRO A 125 -7.56 -4.02 2.21
CA PRO A 125 -8.95 -3.83 2.64
C PRO A 125 -9.12 -2.92 3.88
N GLY A 126 -8.06 -2.79 4.69
CA GLY A 126 -8.00 -1.82 5.77
C GLY A 126 -8.02 -0.38 5.26
N VAL A 127 -7.42 -0.11 4.09
CA VAL A 127 -7.49 1.17 3.39
C VAL A 127 -8.94 1.44 2.94
N ASP A 128 -9.62 0.45 2.35
CA ASP A 128 -11.03 0.59 1.95
C ASP A 128 -11.90 1.03 3.13
N ARG A 129 -11.73 0.34 4.27
CA ARG A 129 -12.46 0.59 5.52
C ARG A 129 -12.16 1.96 6.14
N CYS A 130 -10.96 2.52 5.91
CA CYS A 130 -10.54 3.81 6.48
C CYS A 130 -10.93 5.03 5.65
N SER A 131 -11.62 4.86 4.52
CA SER A 131 -11.90 5.96 3.59
C SER A 131 -12.57 7.16 4.25
N ASP A 132 -13.44 6.93 5.24
CA ASP A 132 -14.14 8.00 5.96
C ASP A 132 -13.19 8.87 6.80
N VAL A 133 -12.44 8.25 7.71
CA VAL A 133 -11.47 8.95 8.56
C VAL A 133 -10.35 9.61 7.73
N PHE A 134 -9.92 9.02 6.62
CA PHE A 134 -8.95 9.66 5.71
C PHE A 134 -9.50 10.95 5.09
N LYS A 135 -10.78 10.98 4.69
CA LYS A 135 -11.42 12.19 4.18
C LYS A 135 -11.51 13.26 5.25
N HIS A 136 -11.96 12.91 6.45
CA HIS A 136 -11.99 13.83 7.60
C HIS A 136 -10.60 14.41 7.90
N ALA A 137 -9.58 13.56 7.92
CA ALA A 137 -8.22 13.96 8.20
C ALA A 137 -7.64 14.91 7.13
N ASN A 138 -7.90 14.68 5.84
CA ASN A 138 -7.43 15.55 4.77
C ASN A 138 -8.19 16.87 4.68
N MET A 139 -9.52 16.85 4.90
CA MET A 139 -10.33 18.06 4.99
C MET A 139 -9.83 18.97 6.11
N ALA A 140 -9.66 18.43 7.33
CA ALA A 140 -9.17 19.19 8.49
C ALA A 140 -7.69 19.58 8.32
N GLY A 141 -6.83 18.59 8.12
CA GLY A 141 -5.41 18.71 7.83
C GLY A 141 -4.47 18.22 8.94
N THR A 142 -3.17 18.41 8.74
CA THR A 142 -2.12 18.10 9.74
C THR A 142 -1.67 19.36 10.48
N THR A 143 -0.98 19.17 11.61
CA THR A 143 -0.27 20.27 12.29
C THR A 143 1.07 20.59 11.60
N PRO A 144 1.65 21.80 11.79
CA PRO A 144 2.91 22.18 11.13
C PRO A 144 4.09 21.22 11.35
N TRP A 145 4.16 20.60 12.54
CA TRP A 145 5.20 19.64 12.91
C TRP A 145 4.67 18.22 13.15
N GLY A 146 3.42 17.97 12.76
CA GLY A 146 2.87 16.64 12.66
C GLY A 146 3.34 16.00 11.36
N GLY A 147 2.48 16.03 10.34
CA GLY A 147 2.73 15.27 9.11
C GLY A 147 2.44 13.79 9.33
N VAL A 148 1.75 13.17 8.38
CA VAL A 148 1.23 11.81 8.53
C VAL A 148 1.46 10.99 7.27
N ILE A 149 1.89 9.74 7.44
CA ILE A 149 2.00 8.74 6.39
C ILE A 149 0.98 7.62 6.64
N ALA A 150 0.14 7.33 5.67
CA ALA A 150 -0.74 6.16 5.64
C ALA A 150 -0.10 5.06 4.77
N VAL A 151 0.48 4.04 5.40
CA VAL A 151 1.17 2.93 4.75
C VAL A 151 0.19 1.81 4.41
N ALA A 152 -0.02 1.55 3.13
CA ALA A 152 -0.83 0.44 2.65
C ALA A 152 0.05 -0.76 2.29
N GLY A 153 -0.27 -1.94 2.81
CA GLY A 153 0.29 -3.22 2.39
C GLY A 153 -0.60 -3.87 1.33
N ASP A 154 -0.24 -3.74 0.05
CA ASP A 154 -0.97 -4.34 -1.06
C ASP A 154 -0.46 -5.76 -1.39
N ASP A 155 -1.40 -6.67 -1.60
CA ASP A 155 -1.17 -8.03 -2.08
C ASP A 155 -1.77 -8.15 -3.50
N HIS A 156 -0.92 -7.99 -4.51
CA HIS A 156 -1.35 -7.96 -5.91
C HIS A 156 -1.83 -9.33 -6.43
N VAL A 157 -1.45 -10.44 -5.82
CA VAL A 157 -1.78 -11.79 -6.29
C VAL A 157 -2.70 -12.56 -5.35
N ALA A 158 -3.13 -11.91 -4.25
CA ALA A 158 -3.97 -12.51 -3.21
C ALA A 158 -3.34 -13.77 -2.58
N LYS A 159 -2.02 -13.80 -2.40
CA LYS A 159 -1.31 -14.96 -1.81
C LYS A 159 -1.80 -15.30 -0.41
N SER A 160 -2.25 -14.30 0.34
CA SER A 160 -2.71 -14.44 1.72
C SER A 160 -3.97 -13.61 2.00
N SER A 161 -4.78 -13.40 0.97
CA SER A 161 -5.92 -12.47 0.96
C SER A 161 -7.15 -13.11 0.32
N THR A 162 -8.35 -12.69 0.73
CA THR A 162 -9.61 -13.06 0.05
C THR A 162 -9.82 -12.29 -1.25
N ALA A 163 -9.13 -11.17 -1.44
CA ALA A 163 -9.16 -10.36 -2.66
C ALA A 163 -7.74 -9.88 -3.01
N ALA A 164 -7.44 -9.81 -4.31
CA ALA A 164 -6.25 -9.14 -4.79
C ALA A 164 -6.49 -7.63 -4.73
N HIS A 165 -5.51 -6.85 -4.25
CA HIS A 165 -5.76 -5.47 -3.85
C HIS A 165 -4.90 -4.44 -4.59
N GLN A 166 -5.40 -3.20 -4.64
CA GLN A 166 -4.71 -2.01 -5.15
C GLN A 166 -5.23 -0.75 -4.42
N SER A 167 -4.43 -0.19 -3.52
CA SER A 167 -4.85 0.89 -2.60
C SER A 167 -4.80 2.30 -3.19
N ASP A 168 -4.00 2.51 -4.24
CA ASP A 168 -3.80 3.84 -4.84
C ASP A 168 -5.09 4.52 -5.32
N HIS A 169 -6.07 3.77 -5.83
CA HIS A 169 -7.39 4.30 -6.20
C HIS A 169 -8.17 4.86 -5.01
N ILE A 170 -8.09 4.22 -3.84
CA ILE A 170 -8.78 4.70 -2.63
C ILE A 170 -8.06 5.90 -2.05
N PHE A 171 -6.73 5.88 -2.00
CA PHE A 171 -5.97 7.06 -1.59
C PHE A 171 -6.26 8.27 -2.49
N LYS A 172 -6.32 8.07 -3.82
CA LYS A 172 -6.79 9.08 -4.77
C LYS A 172 -8.20 9.59 -4.40
N ALA A 173 -9.15 8.70 -4.15
CA ALA A 173 -10.51 9.07 -3.77
C ALA A 173 -10.61 9.82 -2.43
N CYS A 174 -9.64 9.61 -1.53
CA CYS A 174 -9.55 10.30 -0.23
C CYS A 174 -8.73 11.60 -0.30
N GLY A 175 -8.14 11.95 -1.44
CA GLY A 175 -7.31 13.14 -1.58
C GLY A 175 -5.90 13.02 -1.02
N THR A 176 -5.37 11.80 -0.90
CA THR A 176 -4.07 11.46 -0.29
C THR A 176 -3.00 11.23 -1.38
N PRO A 177 -1.96 12.07 -1.51
CA PRO A 177 -0.89 11.82 -2.48
C PRO A 177 -0.14 10.51 -2.19
N VAL A 178 0.13 9.70 -3.21
CA VAL A 178 0.57 8.31 -3.06
C VAL A 178 2.03 8.14 -3.49
N PHE A 179 2.90 7.88 -2.53
CA PHE A 179 4.27 7.46 -2.74
C PHE A 179 4.33 5.95 -3.01
N PHE A 180 5.18 5.52 -3.95
CA PHE A 180 5.38 4.11 -4.27
C PHE A 180 6.88 3.76 -4.34
N PRO A 181 7.52 3.42 -3.19
CA PRO A 181 8.93 3.04 -3.16
C PRO A 181 9.22 1.79 -3.99
N ALA A 182 10.34 1.81 -4.70
CA ALA A 182 10.85 0.66 -5.46
C ALA A 182 11.93 -0.13 -4.70
N SER A 183 12.34 0.29 -3.49
CA SER A 183 13.37 -0.41 -2.71
C SER A 183 13.24 -0.13 -1.21
N VAL A 184 13.97 -0.91 -0.41
CA VAL A 184 14.09 -0.69 1.05
C VAL A 184 14.65 0.70 1.37
N GLN A 185 15.63 1.18 0.61
CA GLN A 185 16.18 2.54 0.79
C GLN A 185 15.11 3.61 0.54
N GLU A 186 14.26 3.41 -0.47
CA GLU A 186 13.22 4.37 -0.83
C GLU A 186 12.09 4.44 0.18
N ILE A 187 11.86 3.40 1.00
CA ILE A 187 10.96 3.51 2.16
C ILE A 187 11.44 4.64 3.08
N LEU A 188 12.75 4.72 3.33
CA LEU A 188 13.33 5.78 4.15
C LEU A 188 13.29 7.13 3.44
N ASP A 189 13.82 7.18 2.21
CA ASP A 189 13.99 8.45 1.49
C ASP A 189 12.64 9.10 1.15
N LEU A 190 11.73 8.32 0.57
CA LEU A 190 10.39 8.80 0.22
C LEU A 190 9.54 8.99 1.47
N GLY A 191 9.78 8.25 2.55
CA GLY A 191 9.14 8.49 3.84
C GLY A 191 9.46 9.87 4.41
N ILE A 192 10.72 10.30 4.36
CA ILE A 192 11.12 11.65 4.76
C ILE A 192 10.46 12.71 3.87
N HIS A 193 10.41 12.49 2.55
CA HIS A 193 9.67 13.39 1.66
C HIS A 193 8.17 13.40 1.95
N ALA A 194 7.56 12.26 2.30
CA ALA A 194 6.15 12.12 2.59
C ALA A 194 5.75 12.91 3.85
N PHE A 195 6.54 12.83 4.93
CA PHE A 195 6.33 13.66 6.12
C PHE A 195 6.41 15.15 5.80
N ALA A 196 7.46 15.57 5.09
CA ALA A 196 7.68 16.96 4.76
C ALA A 196 6.62 17.52 3.78
N MET A 197 6.21 16.73 2.78
CA MET A 197 5.08 17.07 1.91
C MET A 197 3.80 17.20 2.73
N SER A 198 3.52 16.23 3.62
CA SER A 198 2.32 16.24 4.46
C SER A 198 2.26 17.45 5.39
N ARG A 199 3.40 17.89 5.92
CA ARG A 199 3.52 19.15 6.66
C ARG A 199 3.29 20.36 5.75
N PHE A 200 3.90 20.39 4.57
CA PHE A 200 3.78 21.54 3.66
C PHE A 200 2.35 21.75 3.15
N SER A 201 1.68 20.68 2.72
CA SER A 201 0.36 20.76 2.09
C SER A 201 -0.80 20.56 3.06
N GLY A 202 -0.54 20.09 4.28
CA GLY A 202 -1.56 19.83 5.27
C GLY A 202 -2.41 18.59 5.00
N VAL A 203 -2.09 17.74 4.02
CA VAL A 203 -2.77 16.44 3.77
C VAL A 203 -1.95 15.28 4.29
N TRP A 204 -2.57 14.14 4.51
CA TRP A 204 -1.85 12.89 4.75
C TRP A 204 -1.19 12.42 3.46
N ALA A 205 0.00 11.81 3.58
CA ALA A 205 0.67 11.16 2.48
C ALA A 205 0.37 9.65 2.51
N GLY A 206 -0.02 9.06 1.39
CA GLY A 206 -0.16 7.63 1.23
C GLY A 206 1.19 7.04 0.85
N MET A 207 1.50 5.85 1.35
CA MET A 207 2.66 5.07 0.90
C MET A 207 2.19 3.66 0.55
N LYS A 208 2.19 3.33 -0.74
CA LYS A 208 1.89 1.98 -1.22
C LYS A 208 3.13 1.12 -1.06
N THR A 209 2.99 0.02 -0.33
CA THR A 209 4.02 -1.00 -0.18
C THR A 209 3.48 -2.34 -0.63
N ILE A 210 4.34 -3.19 -1.18
CA ILE A 210 4.00 -4.52 -1.66
C ILE A 210 4.95 -5.54 -1.05
N GLN A 211 4.55 -6.81 -1.06
CA GLN A 211 5.27 -7.92 -0.46
C GLN A 211 6.76 -7.93 -0.81
N GLU A 212 7.09 -7.76 -2.09
CA GLU A 212 8.44 -7.84 -2.63
C GLU A 212 9.38 -6.76 -2.11
N ILE A 213 8.83 -5.64 -1.63
CA ILE A 213 9.63 -4.53 -1.07
C ILE A 213 9.69 -4.62 0.45
N VAL A 214 8.60 -5.01 1.12
CA VAL A 214 8.59 -5.02 2.61
C VAL A 214 9.20 -6.27 3.21
N GLU A 215 9.09 -7.41 2.53
CA GLU A 215 9.66 -8.69 2.98
C GLU A 215 11.09 -8.91 2.47
N SER A 216 11.54 -8.16 1.46
CA SER A 216 12.94 -8.22 1.02
C SER A 216 13.87 -7.49 1.99
N SER A 217 15.14 -7.89 1.99
CA SER A 217 16.20 -7.28 2.79
C SER A 217 17.29 -6.72 1.90
N ALA A 218 17.83 -5.57 2.27
CA ALA A 218 18.90 -4.89 1.56
C ALA A 218 19.77 -4.09 2.54
N THR A 219 20.94 -3.68 2.07
CA THR A 219 21.74 -2.67 2.78
C THR A 219 21.17 -1.29 2.46
N ALA A 220 20.75 -0.55 3.48
CA ALA A 220 20.26 0.82 3.38
C ALA A 220 21.22 1.77 4.11
N MET A 221 21.41 2.96 3.55
CA MET A 221 22.14 4.06 4.19
C MET A 221 21.21 4.78 5.16
N ILE A 222 21.58 4.77 6.44
CA ILE A 222 20.97 5.57 7.48
C ILE A 222 21.74 6.87 7.57
N ASP A 223 21.10 7.97 7.24
CA ASP A 223 21.66 9.30 7.38
C ASP A 223 20.48 10.30 7.45
N PRO A 224 20.32 11.04 8.56
CA PRO A 224 19.25 12.01 8.69
C PRO A 224 19.32 13.12 7.65
N GLU A 225 20.48 13.40 7.02
CA GLU A 225 20.66 14.46 6.03
C GLU A 225 20.71 13.94 4.59
N ARG A 226 20.57 12.61 4.39
CA ARG A 226 20.60 11.99 3.05
C ARG A 226 19.61 12.61 2.08
N VAL A 227 18.41 12.92 2.58
CA VAL A 227 17.33 13.56 1.82
C VAL A 227 17.45 15.08 1.95
N GLN A 228 17.67 15.75 0.83
CA GLN A 228 17.75 17.20 0.74
C GLN A 228 16.39 17.76 0.31
N ILE A 229 15.57 18.17 1.29
CA ILE A 229 14.24 18.72 1.04
C ILE A 229 14.36 20.14 0.51
N ARG A 230 13.68 20.41 -0.61
CA ARG A 230 13.48 21.74 -1.16
C ARG A 230 12.05 22.18 -0.91
N MET A 231 11.88 23.19 -0.06
CA MET A 231 10.56 23.79 0.17
C MET A 231 10.19 24.68 -1.01
N PRO A 232 8.99 24.55 -1.59
CA PRO A 232 8.52 25.45 -2.65
C PRO A 232 8.53 26.91 -2.17
N THR A 233 9.03 27.81 -3.01
CA THR A 233 9.06 29.26 -2.75
C THR A 233 8.11 30.04 -3.65
N ASP A 234 7.54 29.38 -4.65
CA ASP A 234 6.67 29.91 -5.70
C ASP A 234 5.20 29.55 -5.51
N PHE A 235 4.85 28.96 -4.36
CA PHE A 235 3.47 28.62 -4.01
C PHE A 235 2.94 29.51 -2.89
N GLU A 236 1.90 30.30 -3.19
CA GLU A 236 1.26 31.18 -2.21
C GLU A 236 0.32 30.39 -1.30
N MET A 237 0.57 30.45 0.02
CA MET A 237 -0.31 29.85 1.02
C MET A 237 -1.52 30.75 1.28
N PRO A 238 -2.72 30.17 1.51
CA PRO A 238 -3.92 30.95 1.78
C PRO A 238 -3.83 31.62 3.16
N PRO A 239 -4.63 32.67 3.41
CA PRO A 239 -4.76 33.24 4.75
C PRO A 239 -5.06 32.14 5.80
N GLY A 240 -4.32 32.15 6.90
CA GLY A 240 -4.41 31.12 7.95
C GLY A 240 -3.71 29.79 7.61
N GLY A 241 -3.16 29.61 6.42
CA GLY A 241 -2.42 28.41 6.01
C GLY A 241 -3.29 27.17 5.79
N VAL A 242 -2.67 25.99 5.71
CA VAL A 242 -3.34 24.73 5.35
C VAL A 242 -3.69 23.83 6.54
N HIS A 243 -3.17 24.15 7.72
CA HIS A 243 -3.21 23.25 8.87
C HIS A 243 -4.58 23.14 9.53
N ILE A 244 -4.75 22.03 10.26
CA ILE A 244 -5.92 21.79 11.10
C ILE A 244 -6.08 22.88 12.15
N ARG A 245 -7.33 23.29 12.38
CA ARG A 245 -7.71 24.30 13.37
C ARG A 245 -9.17 24.07 13.79
N TRP A 246 -9.54 24.68 14.92
CA TRP A 246 -10.89 24.61 15.47
C TRP A 246 -11.34 25.99 15.96
N PRO A 247 -12.62 26.37 15.76
CA PRO A 247 -13.60 25.70 14.88
C PRO A 247 -13.35 26.02 13.40
N ASP A 248 -13.63 25.07 12.51
CA ASP A 248 -13.59 25.23 11.04
C ASP A 248 -14.88 24.63 10.46
N HIS A 249 -15.59 25.34 9.59
CA HIS A 249 -16.82 24.82 8.98
C HIS A 249 -16.52 23.87 7.80
N ALA A 250 -17.44 22.93 7.52
CA ALA A 250 -17.22 21.88 6.51
C ALA A 250 -16.87 22.42 5.11
N LEU A 251 -17.58 23.44 4.63
CA LEU A 251 -17.33 24.03 3.30
C LEU A 251 -15.98 24.76 3.22
N GLU A 252 -15.51 25.33 4.33
CA GLU A 252 -14.19 25.98 4.38
C GLU A 252 -13.06 24.96 4.34
N GLN A 253 -13.24 23.81 5.00
CA GLN A 253 -12.30 22.69 4.94
C GLN A 253 -12.21 22.11 3.53
N GLU A 254 -13.36 21.90 2.88
CA GLU A 254 -13.44 21.43 1.49
C GLU A 254 -12.75 22.41 0.52
N ALA A 255 -13.11 23.70 0.59
CA ALA A 255 -12.50 24.73 -0.24
C ALA A 255 -10.98 24.77 -0.08
N ARG A 256 -10.47 24.66 1.16
CA ARG A 256 -9.03 24.62 1.43
C ARG A 256 -8.37 23.39 0.80
N LEU A 257 -9.00 22.21 0.89
CA LEU A 257 -8.50 20.99 0.27
C LEU A 257 -8.41 21.13 -1.25
N PHE A 258 -9.50 21.56 -1.89
CA PHE A 258 -9.62 21.57 -3.35
C PHE A 258 -8.86 22.72 -4.02
N TYR A 259 -8.86 23.91 -3.41
CA TYR A 259 -8.24 25.10 -4.01
C TYR A 259 -6.81 25.33 -3.58
N THR A 260 -6.32 24.64 -2.54
CA THR A 260 -4.97 24.87 -2.03
C THR A 260 -4.20 23.59 -1.78
N LYS A 261 -4.67 22.71 -0.89
CA LYS A 261 -3.83 21.65 -0.33
C LYS A 261 -3.28 20.70 -1.40
N TRP A 262 -4.09 20.30 -2.38
CA TRP A 262 -3.60 19.45 -3.48
C TRP A 262 -2.58 20.14 -4.38
N TYR A 263 -2.78 21.42 -4.67
CA TYR A 263 -1.80 22.19 -5.45
C TYR A 263 -0.51 22.44 -4.67
N ALA A 264 -0.58 22.59 -3.35
CA ALA A 264 0.59 22.65 -2.48
C ALA A 264 1.38 21.33 -2.54
N ALA A 265 0.69 20.18 -2.53
CA ALA A 265 1.33 18.88 -2.70
C ALA A 265 2.04 18.77 -4.07
N LEU A 266 1.38 19.18 -5.16
CA LEU A 266 1.98 19.24 -6.50
C LEU A 266 3.22 20.16 -6.55
N ALA A 267 3.15 21.34 -5.93
CA ALA A 267 4.29 22.25 -5.85
C ALA A 267 5.48 21.62 -5.10
N TYR A 268 5.22 20.91 -4.00
CA TYR A 268 6.25 20.17 -3.26
C TYR A 268 6.88 19.06 -4.12
N ILE A 269 6.05 18.26 -4.81
CA ILE A 269 6.50 17.18 -5.69
C ILE A 269 7.42 17.74 -6.78
N ARG A 270 7.05 18.88 -7.38
CA ARG A 270 7.82 19.59 -8.40
C ARG A 270 9.16 20.08 -7.87
N ALA A 271 9.17 20.81 -6.75
CA ALA A 271 10.38 21.40 -6.17
C ALA A 271 11.43 20.34 -5.82
N ASN A 272 10.99 19.15 -5.42
CA ASN A 272 11.86 18.03 -5.06
C ASN A 272 12.12 17.05 -6.22
N ARG A 273 11.54 17.29 -7.42
CA ARG A 273 11.64 16.43 -8.61
C ARG A 273 11.44 14.94 -8.29
N LEU A 274 10.40 14.64 -7.51
CA LEU A 274 10.14 13.26 -7.06
C LEU A 274 9.79 12.29 -8.21
N ASN A 275 9.41 12.84 -9.37
CA ASN A 275 9.27 12.10 -10.62
C ASN A 275 10.33 12.61 -11.61
N TYR A 276 11.19 11.74 -12.14
CA TYR A 276 12.37 12.17 -12.90
C TYR A 276 12.85 11.15 -13.94
N ASN A 277 13.57 11.62 -14.95
CA ASN A 277 14.20 10.78 -15.96
C ASN A 277 15.46 10.11 -15.38
N VAL A 278 15.47 8.78 -15.32
CA VAL A 278 16.64 7.97 -14.92
C VAL A 278 17.55 7.69 -16.11
N ILE A 279 16.94 7.36 -17.26
CA ILE A 279 17.64 7.30 -18.55
C ILE A 279 17.12 8.44 -19.40
N GLU A 280 18.04 9.22 -19.95
CA GLU A 280 17.76 10.31 -20.87
C GLU A 280 18.91 10.43 -21.86
N GLY A 281 18.58 10.67 -23.14
CA GLY A 281 19.56 10.88 -24.19
C GLY A 281 20.41 12.14 -23.97
N PRO A 282 21.53 12.30 -24.71
CA PRO A 282 22.39 13.46 -24.58
C PRO A 282 21.65 14.77 -24.89
N ARG A 283 22.15 15.89 -24.34
CA ARG A 283 21.58 17.24 -24.52
C ARG A 283 20.13 17.37 -23.99
N GLY A 284 19.83 16.73 -22.85
CA GLY A 284 18.50 16.77 -22.23
C GLY A 284 17.45 16.00 -23.03
N GLY A 285 17.83 14.83 -23.55
CA GLY A 285 16.92 13.94 -24.28
C GLY A 285 16.54 14.41 -25.67
N LYS A 286 17.28 15.36 -26.27
CA LYS A 286 17.05 15.79 -27.66
C LYS A 286 17.36 14.63 -28.63
N GLY A 287 16.31 14.05 -29.18
CA GLY A 287 16.38 12.90 -30.09
C GLY A 287 15.70 11.65 -29.54
N ASP A 288 15.34 11.63 -28.26
CA ASP A 288 14.56 10.55 -27.67
C ASP A 288 13.19 10.46 -28.36
N ARG A 289 12.75 9.24 -28.67
CA ARG A 289 11.50 8.98 -29.41
C ARG A 289 10.55 8.08 -28.64
N PHE A 290 11.07 7.24 -27.74
CA PHE A 290 10.28 6.29 -26.99
C PHE A 290 10.46 6.51 -25.49
N GLY A 291 9.37 6.78 -24.78
CA GLY A 291 9.37 6.96 -23.34
C GLY A 291 8.81 5.74 -22.63
N LEU A 292 9.50 5.28 -21.61
CA LEU A 292 9.01 4.34 -20.62
C LEU A 292 8.76 5.10 -19.33
N ILE A 293 7.59 4.93 -18.71
CA ILE A 293 7.25 5.53 -17.42
C ILE A 293 6.79 4.45 -16.45
N ALA A 294 7.43 4.34 -15.29
CA ALA A 294 7.20 3.24 -14.35
C ALA A 294 7.35 3.67 -12.89
N SER A 295 6.71 2.92 -11.97
CA SER A 295 6.72 3.17 -10.52
C SER A 295 6.93 1.88 -9.72
N GLY A 296 7.35 2.01 -8.45
CA GLY A 296 7.48 0.88 -7.51
C GLY A 296 8.24 -0.33 -8.08
N LYS A 297 7.74 -1.55 -7.85
CA LYS A 297 8.32 -2.78 -8.40
C LYS A 297 8.34 -2.80 -9.93
N ALA A 298 7.30 -2.30 -10.59
CA ALA A 298 7.23 -2.24 -12.05
C ALA A 298 8.40 -1.44 -12.65
N TYR A 299 8.93 -0.43 -11.94
CA TYR A 299 10.16 0.24 -12.35
C TYR A 299 11.38 -0.71 -12.34
N ASN A 300 11.57 -1.50 -11.28
CA ASN A 300 12.67 -2.47 -11.22
C ASN A 300 12.52 -3.56 -12.29
N ASP A 301 11.31 -4.05 -12.52
CA ASP A 301 11.05 -5.05 -13.55
C ASP A 301 11.25 -4.47 -14.95
N THR A 302 10.95 -3.19 -15.17
CA THR A 302 11.27 -2.48 -16.41
C THR A 302 12.78 -2.38 -16.63
N ARG A 303 13.55 -2.07 -15.58
CA ARG A 303 15.03 -2.06 -15.64
C ARG A 303 15.58 -3.43 -15.99
N GLN A 304 15.04 -4.49 -15.37
CA GLN A 304 15.44 -5.87 -15.66
C GLN A 304 15.06 -6.27 -17.09
N ALA A 305 13.84 -5.94 -17.54
CA ALA A 305 13.38 -6.20 -18.90
C ALA A 305 14.28 -5.54 -19.96
N LEU A 306 14.70 -4.30 -19.73
CA LEU A 306 15.65 -3.61 -20.61
C LEU A 306 16.99 -4.37 -20.67
N ILE A 307 17.55 -4.78 -19.53
CA ILE A 307 18.79 -5.57 -19.47
C ILE A 307 18.63 -6.90 -20.21
N ASP A 308 17.51 -7.61 -20.01
CA ASP A 308 17.25 -8.91 -20.63
C ASP A 308 17.11 -8.81 -22.16
N LEU A 309 16.65 -7.66 -22.68
CA LEU A 309 16.62 -7.35 -24.11
C LEU A 309 17.98 -6.87 -24.65
N GLY A 310 19.01 -6.77 -23.80
CA GLY A 310 20.32 -6.22 -24.17
C GLY A 310 20.33 -4.69 -24.30
N LEU A 311 19.36 -4.00 -23.70
CA LEU A 311 19.21 -2.55 -23.73
C LEU A 311 19.75 -1.96 -22.42
N ASP A 312 21.07 -1.89 -22.29
CA ASP A 312 21.69 -1.16 -21.18
C ASP A 312 21.49 0.36 -21.32
N ASP A 313 21.87 1.12 -20.29
CA ASP A 313 21.67 2.58 -20.28
C ASP A 313 22.32 3.29 -21.47
N ALA A 314 23.46 2.79 -21.96
CA ALA A 314 24.15 3.38 -23.11
C ALA A 314 23.37 3.11 -24.40
N THR A 315 22.93 1.87 -24.59
CA THR A 315 22.11 1.43 -25.73
C THR A 315 20.77 2.15 -25.74
N CYS A 316 20.10 2.28 -24.59
CA CYS A 316 18.88 3.07 -24.46
C CYS A 316 19.09 4.52 -24.92
N ARG A 317 20.16 5.19 -24.47
CA ARG A 317 20.47 6.56 -24.90
C ARG A 317 20.75 6.65 -26.40
N GLN A 318 21.42 5.67 -26.99
CA GLN A 318 21.70 5.63 -28.43
C GLN A 318 20.42 5.45 -29.25
N LEU A 319 19.50 4.61 -28.79
CA LEU A 319 18.22 4.34 -29.46
C LEU A 319 17.16 5.42 -29.21
N GLY A 320 17.46 6.42 -28.35
CA GLY A 320 16.50 7.44 -27.97
C GLY A 320 15.36 6.91 -27.09
N ILE A 321 15.69 5.98 -26.18
CA ILE A 321 14.78 5.46 -25.16
C ILE A 321 14.98 6.27 -23.87
N ARG A 322 13.91 6.91 -23.40
CA ARG A 322 13.85 7.63 -22.13
C ARG A 322 13.14 6.78 -21.08
N LEU A 323 13.68 6.70 -19.87
CA LEU A 323 13.03 6.01 -18.75
C LEU A 323 12.75 6.99 -17.62
N HIS A 324 11.47 7.22 -17.32
CA HIS A 324 10.98 8.07 -16.26
C HIS A 324 10.53 7.24 -15.06
N LYS A 325 11.11 7.55 -13.90
CA LYS A 325 10.72 6.95 -12.63
C LYS A 325 9.72 7.85 -11.92
N VAL A 326 8.61 7.26 -11.50
CA VAL A 326 7.55 7.92 -10.75
C VAL A 326 7.61 7.45 -9.30
N ALA A 327 8.00 8.33 -8.38
CA ALA A 327 7.96 8.05 -6.95
C ALA A 327 6.61 8.42 -6.32
N VAL A 328 5.90 9.42 -6.89
CA VAL A 328 4.55 9.81 -6.47
C VAL A 328 3.58 9.57 -7.62
N VAL A 329 2.76 8.53 -7.49
CA VAL A 329 1.87 8.03 -8.56
C VAL A 329 0.56 8.81 -8.65
N TRP A 330 0.16 9.50 -7.57
CA TRP A 330 -0.97 10.42 -7.56
C TRP A 330 -0.74 11.53 -6.53
N PRO A 331 -1.10 12.80 -6.82
CA PRO A 331 -1.35 13.31 -8.16
C PRO A 331 -0.03 13.30 -8.96
N LEU A 332 -0.10 12.94 -10.24
CA LEU A 332 1.05 12.97 -11.13
C LEU A 332 1.37 14.44 -11.47
N GLU A 333 2.59 14.88 -11.17
CA GLU A 333 2.95 16.29 -11.35
C GLU A 333 3.04 16.68 -12.83
N THR A 334 2.32 17.73 -13.21
CA THR A 334 1.99 18.04 -14.60
C THR A 334 3.18 18.58 -15.39
N GLN A 335 4.03 19.41 -14.78
CA GLN A 335 5.18 20.01 -15.45
C GLN A 335 6.28 18.99 -15.73
N LEU A 336 6.63 18.17 -14.74
CA LEU A 336 7.59 17.07 -14.88
C LEU A 336 7.11 16.03 -15.89
N THR A 337 5.80 15.76 -15.93
CA THR A 337 5.20 14.85 -16.92
C THR A 337 5.29 15.42 -18.34
N ARG A 338 5.05 16.73 -18.52
CA ARG A 338 5.22 17.40 -19.82
C ARG A 338 6.68 17.50 -20.24
N GLU A 339 7.60 17.77 -19.32
CA GLU A 339 9.05 17.71 -19.55
C GLU A 339 9.44 16.32 -20.07
N PHE A 340 8.99 15.26 -19.40
CA PHE A 340 9.19 13.88 -19.84
C PHE A 340 8.59 13.58 -21.21
N ALA A 341 7.37 14.06 -21.49
CA ALA A 341 6.68 13.77 -22.74
C ALA A 341 7.25 14.53 -23.96
N THR A 342 7.92 15.65 -23.73
CA THR A 342 8.42 16.53 -24.80
C THR A 342 9.44 15.82 -25.69
N GLY A 343 9.16 15.81 -27.00
CA GLY A 343 10.01 15.24 -28.05
C GLY A 343 9.77 13.76 -28.34
N LEU A 344 9.04 13.07 -27.48
CA LEU A 344 8.72 11.65 -27.67
C LEU A 344 7.66 11.47 -28.78
N ARG A 345 7.75 10.35 -29.50
CA ARG A 345 6.69 9.87 -30.39
C ARG A 345 5.67 9.03 -29.64
N GLU A 346 6.15 8.26 -28.67
CA GLU A 346 5.32 7.32 -27.93
C GLU A 346 5.79 7.20 -26.48
N ILE A 347 4.84 7.05 -25.57
CA ILE A 347 5.02 6.73 -24.17
C ILE A 347 4.34 5.39 -23.90
N MET A 348 5.08 4.48 -23.27
CA MET A 348 4.56 3.24 -22.71
C MET A 348 4.58 3.31 -21.18
N VAL A 349 3.40 3.19 -20.57
CA VAL A 349 3.18 3.23 -19.13
C VAL A 349 3.27 1.82 -18.58
N VAL A 350 4.22 1.59 -17.67
CA VAL A 350 4.44 0.31 -16.99
C VAL A 350 4.09 0.47 -15.53
N GLU A 351 2.83 0.18 -15.20
CA GLU A 351 2.29 0.24 -13.85
C GLU A 351 1.61 -1.07 -13.44
N GLU A 352 1.64 -1.38 -12.15
CA GLU A 352 0.98 -2.56 -11.59
C GLU A 352 -0.54 -2.38 -11.55
N LYS A 353 -1.28 -3.49 -11.67
CA LYS A 353 -2.74 -3.51 -11.52
C LYS A 353 -3.47 -2.58 -12.51
N ARG A 354 -4.53 -1.87 -12.09
CA ARG A 354 -5.32 -0.97 -12.97
C ARG A 354 -4.63 0.38 -13.13
N GLN A 355 -4.99 1.08 -14.19
CA GLN A 355 -4.39 2.35 -14.58
C GLN A 355 -4.62 3.47 -13.56
N VAL A 356 -3.54 4.09 -13.12
CA VAL A 356 -3.53 5.34 -12.35
C VAL A 356 -2.64 6.35 -13.06
N ILE A 357 -1.42 5.97 -13.43
CA ILE A 357 -0.46 6.82 -14.14
C ILE A 357 -0.94 7.03 -15.58
N GLU A 358 -1.36 5.97 -16.28
CA GLU A 358 -1.74 6.04 -17.70
C GLU A 358 -2.88 7.03 -17.94
N TYR A 359 -3.90 7.01 -17.09
CA TYR A 359 -5.02 7.95 -17.20
C TYR A 359 -4.60 9.39 -16.92
N GLN A 360 -3.71 9.64 -15.96
CA GLN A 360 -3.21 10.99 -15.68
C GLN A 360 -2.32 11.50 -16.82
N VAL A 361 -1.43 10.66 -17.37
CA VAL A 361 -0.61 11.03 -18.54
C VAL A 361 -1.51 11.39 -19.72
N LYS A 362 -2.56 10.60 -19.99
CA LYS A 362 -3.51 10.91 -21.07
C LYS A 362 -4.24 12.23 -20.82
N GLU A 363 -4.72 12.49 -19.60
CA GLU A 363 -5.38 13.74 -19.22
C GLU A 363 -4.46 14.95 -19.44
N GLU A 364 -3.24 14.90 -18.90
CA GLU A 364 -2.26 15.99 -18.97
C GLU A 364 -1.85 16.37 -20.40
N LEU A 365 -1.87 15.38 -21.28
CA LEU A 365 -1.47 15.52 -22.68
C LEU A 365 -2.67 15.77 -23.61
N TYR A 366 -3.92 15.50 -23.20
CA TYR A 366 -5.08 15.55 -24.10
C TYR A 366 -5.26 16.94 -24.73
N ASN A 367 -5.18 18.01 -23.93
CA ASN A 367 -5.30 19.39 -24.40
C ASN A 367 -3.97 19.98 -24.93
N TRP A 368 -2.96 19.15 -25.18
CA TRP A 368 -1.71 19.59 -25.82
C TRP A 368 -1.82 19.61 -27.35
N ARG A 369 -0.82 20.20 -28.00
CA ARG A 369 -0.79 20.40 -29.45
C ARG A 369 -0.64 19.04 -30.14
N ALA A 370 -1.60 18.70 -31.01
CA ALA A 370 -1.72 17.35 -31.59
C ALA A 370 -0.49 16.91 -32.41
N ASP A 371 0.27 17.86 -32.97
CA ASP A 371 1.46 17.63 -33.78
C ASP A 371 2.72 17.29 -32.96
N VAL A 372 2.71 17.52 -31.64
CA VAL A 372 3.82 17.20 -30.73
C VAL A 372 3.44 16.25 -29.60
N ARG A 373 2.16 15.91 -29.48
CA ARG A 373 1.63 15.02 -28.45
C ARG A 373 2.02 13.56 -28.75
N PRO A 374 2.75 12.87 -27.86
CA PRO A 374 3.08 11.47 -28.08
C PRO A 374 1.83 10.58 -28.01
N ASN A 375 1.89 9.44 -28.68
CA ASN A 375 0.97 8.34 -28.44
C ASN A 375 1.19 7.79 -27.01
N VAL A 376 0.13 7.37 -26.32
CA VAL A 376 0.23 6.83 -24.96
C VAL A 376 -0.43 5.46 -24.89
N VAL A 377 0.39 4.45 -24.65
CA VAL A 377 -0.02 3.05 -24.45
C VAL A 377 0.38 2.58 -23.05
N GLY A 378 -0.22 1.49 -22.59
CA GLY A 378 0.10 0.90 -21.29
C GLY A 378 -0.56 -0.45 -21.18
N LYS A 379 -1.79 -0.49 -20.67
CA LYS A 379 -2.55 -1.75 -20.56
C LYS A 379 -2.99 -2.32 -21.90
N PHE A 380 -3.31 -1.44 -22.85
CA PHE A 380 -3.79 -1.85 -24.16
C PHE A 380 -2.95 -1.20 -25.26
N ASN A 381 -2.79 -1.94 -26.36
CA ASN A 381 -2.38 -1.39 -27.65
C ASN A 381 -3.52 -0.55 -28.26
N GLU A 382 -3.19 0.21 -29.30
CA GLU A 382 -4.17 0.94 -30.09
C GLU A 382 -5.12 -0.02 -30.80
N ALA A 383 -6.37 0.40 -31.01
CA ALA A 383 -7.39 -0.43 -31.66
C ALA A 383 -7.36 -0.26 -33.19
N GLY A 384 -7.20 -1.38 -33.91
CA GLY A 384 -7.30 -1.44 -35.37
C GLY A 384 -6.15 -0.74 -36.13
N ASP A 385 -6.29 -0.66 -37.46
CA ASP A 385 -5.28 -0.10 -38.39
C ASP A 385 -5.24 1.45 -38.41
N GLY A 386 -5.66 2.10 -37.31
CA GLY A 386 -5.53 3.56 -37.11
C GLY A 386 -6.82 4.39 -37.23
N GLU A 387 -7.99 3.78 -37.51
CA GLU A 387 -9.25 4.53 -37.67
C GLU A 387 -10.09 4.67 -36.38
N PHE A 388 -9.86 3.84 -35.35
CA PHE A 388 -10.57 3.92 -34.07
C PHE A 388 -9.64 4.36 -32.93
N SER A 389 -9.61 5.68 -32.67
CA SER A 389 -8.79 6.32 -31.63
C SER A 389 -9.51 6.45 -30.26
N GLY A 390 -10.45 5.56 -29.96
CA GLY A 390 -11.21 5.60 -28.72
C GLY A 390 -10.42 5.08 -27.51
N GLY A 391 -10.76 5.54 -26.30
CA GLY A 391 -10.19 5.00 -25.05
C GLY A 391 -10.67 3.57 -24.74
N GLU A 392 -10.06 2.89 -23.77
CA GLU A 392 -10.43 1.54 -23.32
C GLU A 392 -11.96 1.31 -23.22
N TRP A 393 -12.66 2.23 -22.55
CA TRP A 393 -14.09 2.17 -22.28
C TRP A 393 -14.99 2.38 -23.50
N SER A 394 -14.42 2.79 -24.64
CA SER A 394 -15.16 2.93 -25.90
C SER A 394 -15.13 1.65 -26.75
N MET A 395 -14.34 0.66 -26.37
CA MET A 395 -14.27 -0.63 -27.05
C MET A 395 -15.22 -1.65 -26.42
N ALA A 396 -15.88 -2.46 -27.25
CA ALA A 396 -16.74 -3.55 -26.77
C ALA A 396 -15.95 -4.62 -25.99
N ASN A 397 -14.72 -4.90 -26.41
CA ASN A 397 -13.80 -5.78 -25.69
C ASN A 397 -12.35 -5.26 -25.77
N PRO A 398 -11.93 -4.37 -24.84
CA PRO A 398 -10.56 -3.83 -24.85
C PRO A 398 -9.49 -4.91 -24.62
N THR A 399 -9.83 -6.01 -23.94
CA THR A 399 -8.87 -7.08 -23.60
C THR A 399 -8.30 -7.81 -24.82
N ALA A 400 -8.96 -7.74 -25.97
CA ALA A 400 -8.46 -8.28 -27.23
C ALA A 400 -7.12 -7.66 -27.66
N ASN A 401 -6.82 -6.43 -27.20
CA ASN A 401 -5.62 -5.69 -27.54
C ASN A 401 -4.69 -5.48 -26.34
N THR A 402 -4.70 -6.39 -25.36
CA THR A 402 -3.86 -6.27 -24.15
C THR A 402 -2.37 -6.19 -24.49
N LEU A 403 -1.71 -5.14 -24.01
CA LEU A 403 -0.24 -4.96 -24.06
C LEU A 403 0.39 -5.37 -22.72
N LEU A 404 -0.15 -4.86 -21.61
CA LEU A 404 0.22 -5.22 -20.26
C LEU A 404 -1.03 -5.58 -19.45
N ARG A 405 -0.95 -6.66 -18.67
CA ARG A 405 -2.09 -7.10 -17.87
C ARG A 405 -2.44 -6.11 -16.75
N ALA A 406 -3.73 -6.00 -16.45
CA ALA A 406 -4.25 -5.21 -15.32
C ALA A 406 -4.54 -6.07 -14.07
N ASN A 407 -4.51 -7.40 -14.21
CA ASN A 407 -4.64 -8.36 -13.12
C ASN A 407 -3.28 -8.99 -12.78
N ALA A 408 -3.17 -9.56 -11.57
CA ALA A 408 -1.91 -10.06 -11.00
C ALA A 408 -0.78 -9.00 -10.97
N ASP A 409 0.45 -9.45 -10.73
CA ASP A 409 1.70 -8.67 -10.77
C ASP A 409 2.23 -8.53 -12.21
N LEU A 410 3.20 -7.67 -12.52
CA LEU A 410 3.97 -7.75 -13.77
C LEU A 410 5.27 -8.54 -13.55
N SER A 411 5.72 -9.21 -14.62
CA SER A 411 7.03 -9.86 -14.67
C SER A 411 7.95 -9.14 -15.67
N PRO A 412 9.29 -9.20 -15.48
CA PRO A 412 10.24 -8.67 -16.47
C PRO A 412 10.02 -9.24 -17.88
N ALA A 413 9.62 -10.52 -18.00
CA ALA A 413 9.37 -11.16 -19.28
C ALA A 413 8.17 -10.53 -20.03
N LEU A 414 7.05 -10.29 -19.33
CA LEU A 414 5.88 -9.62 -19.91
C LEU A 414 6.22 -8.19 -20.37
N ILE A 415 6.96 -7.46 -19.53
CA ILE A 415 7.38 -6.09 -19.84
C ILE A 415 8.36 -6.09 -21.03
N ALA A 416 9.31 -7.02 -21.08
CA ALA A 416 10.26 -7.16 -22.20
C ALA A 416 9.53 -7.44 -23.52
N GLY A 417 8.54 -8.35 -23.51
CA GLY A 417 7.70 -8.64 -24.67
C GLY A 417 7.00 -7.38 -25.20
N ALA A 418 6.40 -6.61 -24.30
CA ALA A 418 5.72 -5.37 -24.64
C ALA A 418 6.69 -4.28 -25.15
N ILE A 419 7.84 -4.06 -24.49
CA ILE A 419 8.88 -3.12 -24.95
C ILE A 419 9.37 -3.49 -26.36
N ALA A 420 9.70 -4.77 -26.58
CA ALA A 420 10.18 -5.25 -27.87
C ALA A 420 9.14 -5.06 -28.97
N GLN A 421 7.87 -5.34 -28.70
CA GLN A 421 6.77 -5.08 -29.64
C GLN A 421 6.73 -3.60 -30.05
N ARG A 422 6.82 -2.67 -29.07
CA ARG A 422 6.76 -1.23 -29.34
C ARG A 422 7.99 -0.72 -30.08
N LEU A 423 9.19 -1.14 -29.70
CA LEU A 423 10.44 -0.75 -30.36
C LEU A 423 10.45 -1.16 -31.83
N LYS A 424 10.00 -2.39 -32.15
CA LYS A 424 9.87 -2.85 -33.54
C LYS A 424 8.87 -2.02 -34.33
N LYS A 425 7.72 -1.68 -33.72
CA LYS A 425 6.71 -0.82 -34.36
C LYS A 425 7.25 0.59 -34.65
N LEU A 426 8.07 1.15 -33.78
CA LEU A 426 8.68 2.48 -33.96
C LEU A 426 9.83 2.51 -34.97
N GLY A 427 10.32 1.35 -35.38
CA GLY A 427 11.43 1.19 -36.31
C GLY A 427 12.78 1.26 -35.62
N VAL A 428 13.35 0.08 -35.34
CA VAL A 428 14.77 -0.10 -34.95
C VAL A 428 15.54 -0.72 -36.12
N ASP A 429 16.86 -0.52 -36.17
CA ASP A 429 17.70 -1.13 -37.20
C ASP A 429 17.71 -2.67 -37.12
N GLY A 430 18.15 -3.33 -38.20
CA GLY A 430 18.09 -4.79 -38.33
C GLY A 430 18.92 -5.54 -37.29
N ASP A 431 20.10 -5.02 -36.96
CA ASP A 431 20.99 -5.63 -35.96
C ASP A 431 20.40 -5.53 -34.55
N MET A 432 19.81 -4.39 -34.21
CA MET A 432 19.13 -4.20 -32.93
C MET A 432 17.86 -5.03 -32.84
N ALA A 433 17.08 -5.12 -33.92
CA ALA A 433 15.90 -6.00 -33.98
C ALA A 433 16.29 -7.46 -33.70
N ALA A 434 17.36 -7.94 -34.33
CA ALA A 434 17.88 -9.30 -34.11
C ALA A 434 18.34 -9.53 -32.67
N ARG A 435 18.98 -8.53 -32.05
CA ARG A 435 19.39 -8.58 -30.63
C ARG A 435 18.19 -8.69 -29.69
N ILE A 436 17.18 -7.86 -29.90
CA ILE A 436 15.92 -7.88 -29.15
C ILE A 436 15.26 -9.27 -29.29
N ASP A 437 15.22 -9.82 -30.49
CA ASP A 437 14.67 -11.16 -30.75
C ASP A 437 15.41 -12.29 -30.04
N ALA A 438 16.74 -12.23 -30.03
CA ALA A 438 17.56 -13.18 -29.28
C ALA A 438 17.26 -13.12 -27.77
N GLY A 439 17.15 -11.92 -27.20
CA GLY A 439 16.79 -11.72 -25.79
C GLY A 439 15.40 -12.29 -25.46
N LEU A 440 14.39 -12.00 -26.29
CA LEU A 440 13.05 -12.54 -26.13
C LEU A 440 13.01 -14.07 -26.19
N ALA A 441 13.73 -14.68 -27.12
CA ALA A 441 13.78 -16.14 -27.25
C ALA A 441 14.34 -16.81 -25.99
N ILE A 442 15.35 -16.21 -25.35
CA ILE A 442 15.90 -16.68 -24.08
C ILE A 442 14.85 -16.58 -22.97
N LEU A 443 14.15 -15.44 -22.86
CA LEU A 443 13.11 -15.22 -21.85
C LEU A 443 11.97 -16.22 -21.97
N GLN A 444 11.46 -16.42 -23.19
CA GLN A 444 10.38 -17.38 -23.46
C GLN A 444 10.80 -18.81 -23.14
N THR A 445 12.05 -19.17 -23.41
CA THR A 445 12.59 -20.50 -23.08
C THR A 445 12.64 -20.70 -21.56
N LYS A 446 13.12 -19.70 -20.81
CA LYS A 446 13.15 -19.74 -19.34
C LYS A 446 11.75 -19.86 -18.76
N GLU A 447 10.80 -19.07 -19.24
CA GLU A 447 9.41 -19.09 -18.76
C GLU A 447 8.75 -20.47 -18.98
N ARG A 448 8.90 -21.05 -20.17
CA ARG A 448 8.43 -22.42 -20.45
C ARG A 448 9.06 -23.45 -19.53
N SER A 449 10.36 -23.33 -19.23
CA SER A 449 11.05 -24.27 -18.33
C SER A 449 10.56 -24.18 -16.88
N MET A 450 10.20 -22.97 -16.41
CA MET A 450 9.63 -22.78 -15.07
C MET A 450 8.22 -23.37 -14.97
N GLN A 451 7.39 -23.23 -16.01
CA GLN A 451 6.06 -23.86 -16.05
C GLN A 451 6.11 -25.39 -15.98
N VAL A 452 7.13 -26.02 -16.57
CA VAL A 452 7.30 -27.48 -16.54
C VAL A 452 7.71 -27.99 -15.15
N LEU A 453 8.44 -27.19 -14.37
CA LEU A 453 8.80 -27.52 -12.98
C LEU A 453 7.64 -27.31 -12.01
N GLU A 454 6.63 -26.52 -12.39
CA GLU A 454 5.41 -26.23 -11.63
C GLU A 454 4.41 -27.41 -11.64
N VAL A 455 4.88 -28.66 -11.60
CA VAL A 455 4.03 -29.82 -11.28
C VAL A 455 3.66 -29.72 -9.79
N LYS A 456 2.52 -29.07 -9.55
CA LYS A 456 1.95 -28.69 -8.25
C LYS A 456 1.75 -29.87 -7.30
N ALA A 457 2.59 -29.95 -6.27
CA ALA A 457 2.12 -30.37 -4.95
C ALA A 457 1.69 -29.10 -4.20
N ASP A 458 0.48 -28.58 -4.49
CA ASP A 458 -0.10 -27.47 -3.74
C ASP A 458 -0.33 -27.94 -2.29
N ARG A 459 0.62 -27.62 -1.39
CA ARG A 459 0.42 -27.84 0.05
C ARG A 459 -0.58 -26.81 0.55
N LEU A 460 -1.85 -27.16 0.53
CA LEU A 460 -2.91 -26.33 1.07
C LEU A 460 -2.65 -26.06 2.57
N PRO A 461 -2.78 -24.82 3.04
CA PRO A 461 -2.72 -24.52 4.47
C PRO A 461 -3.76 -25.34 5.23
N TRP A 462 -3.37 -25.88 6.38
CA TRP A 462 -4.24 -26.71 7.22
C TRP A 462 -4.26 -26.21 8.66
N PHE A 463 -5.24 -26.69 9.45
CA PHE A 463 -5.26 -26.41 10.88
C PHE A 463 -4.04 -27.03 11.56
N CYS A 464 -3.48 -26.29 12.53
CA CYS A 464 -2.44 -26.79 13.42
C CYS A 464 -2.91 -28.09 14.11
N SER A 465 -1.99 -29.02 14.36
CA SER A 465 -2.28 -30.23 15.14
C SER A 465 -2.85 -29.86 16.51
N GLY A 466 -3.97 -30.46 16.89
CA GLY A 466 -4.65 -30.14 18.16
C GLY A 466 -5.45 -28.83 18.17
N CYS A 467 -5.56 -28.12 17.05
CA CYS A 467 -6.35 -26.89 17.00
C CYS A 467 -7.86 -27.19 17.15
N PRO A 468 -8.59 -26.51 18.06
CA PRO A 468 -10.04 -26.69 18.23
C PRO A 468 -10.87 -26.41 16.97
N HIS A 469 -10.29 -25.68 16.01
CA HIS A 469 -10.91 -25.46 14.70
C HIS A 469 -11.23 -26.78 13.97
N ASN A 470 -10.46 -27.85 14.17
CA ASN A 470 -10.66 -29.14 13.49
C ASN A 470 -12.06 -29.74 13.72
N THR A 471 -12.55 -29.68 14.95
CA THR A 471 -13.88 -30.19 15.35
C THR A 471 -14.94 -29.11 15.21
N SER A 472 -14.66 -27.89 15.65
CA SER A 472 -15.63 -26.80 15.71
C SER A 472 -16.07 -26.27 14.35
N THR A 473 -15.31 -26.45 13.26
CA THR A 473 -15.79 -26.07 11.92
C THR A 473 -16.73 -27.09 11.29
N VAL A 474 -16.88 -28.28 11.87
CA VAL A 474 -17.90 -29.26 11.45
C VAL A 474 -19.30 -28.71 11.79
N VAL A 475 -20.28 -29.04 10.95
CA VAL A 475 -21.69 -28.70 11.16
C VAL A 475 -22.56 -29.95 11.04
N PRO A 476 -23.77 -29.98 11.63
CA PRO A 476 -24.70 -31.09 11.48
C PRO A 476 -25.00 -31.41 10.01
N GLU A 477 -25.32 -32.68 9.73
CA GLU A 477 -25.75 -33.11 8.39
C GLU A 477 -26.94 -32.27 7.89
N GLY A 478 -26.90 -31.89 6.61
CA GLY A 478 -27.89 -31.00 6.00
C GLY A 478 -27.76 -29.52 6.34
N SER A 479 -26.82 -29.13 7.22
CA SER A 479 -26.53 -27.71 7.52
C SER A 479 -25.34 -27.18 6.74
N ARG A 480 -25.21 -25.85 6.68
CA ARG A 480 -24.04 -25.17 6.12
C ARG A 480 -23.49 -24.11 7.07
N ALA A 481 -22.19 -23.87 6.96
CA ALA A 481 -21.51 -22.74 7.58
C ALA A 481 -21.06 -21.72 6.53
N MET A 482 -20.94 -20.46 6.92
CA MET A 482 -20.17 -19.45 6.19
C MET A 482 -18.87 -19.13 6.95
N ALA A 483 -17.84 -18.77 6.21
CA ALA A 483 -16.56 -18.33 6.76
C ALA A 483 -16.35 -16.81 6.56
N GLY A 484 -15.34 -16.26 7.24
CA GLY A 484 -14.68 -15.02 6.90
C GLY A 484 -13.18 -15.24 6.77
N ILE A 485 -12.42 -14.15 6.76
CA ILE A 485 -10.96 -14.23 6.71
C ILE A 485 -10.38 -14.58 8.09
N GLY A 486 -9.57 -15.62 8.13
CA GLY A 486 -8.94 -16.17 9.33
C GLY A 486 -8.65 -17.66 9.16
N CYS A 487 -8.26 -18.35 10.23
CA CYS A 487 -8.08 -19.82 10.16
C CYS A 487 -9.36 -20.52 9.70
N HIS A 488 -10.53 -20.03 10.11
CA HIS A 488 -11.82 -20.58 9.70
C HIS A 488 -12.14 -20.41 8.21
N PHE A 489 -11.44 -19.52 7.48
CA PHE A 489 -11.48 -19.47 6.01
C PHE A 489 -11.04 -20.81 5.41
N MET A 490 -10.05 -21.46 6.04
CA MET A 490 -9.46 -22.67 5.52
C MET A 490 -10.45 -23.84 5.43
N ALA A 491 -11.51 -23.80 6.24
CA ALA A 491 -12.57 -24.81 6.20
C ALA A 491 -13.27 -24.89 4.83
N THR A 492 -13.18 -23.87 3.96
CA THR A 492 -13.79 -23.89 2.62
C THR A 492 -13.06 -24.79 1.62
N TRP A 493 -11.81 -25.17 1.86
CA TRP A 493 -11.05 -26.12 1.04
C TRP A 493 -10.81 -27.46 1.74
N MET A 494 -11.49 -27.68 2.87
CA MET A 494 -11.52 -28.96 3.57
C MET A 494 -12.79 -29.73 3.17
N ASP A 495 -12.83 -31.02 3.49
CA ASP A 495 -14.05 -31.83 3.38
C ASP A 495 -15.05 -31.46 4.50
N ARG A 496 -15.69 -30.29 4.36
CA ARG A 496 -16.59 -29.65 5.34
C ARG A 496 -17.72 -28.91 4.62
N SER A 497 -18.91 -28.85 5.22
CA SER A 497 -20.05 -28.06 4.71
C SER A 497 -19.91 -26.55 4.99
N THR A 498 -18.74 -25.97 4.76
CA THR A 498 -18.50 -24.52 4.87
C THR A 498 -18.40 -23.93 3.47
N VAL A 499 -19.27 -22.98 3.15
CA VAL A 499 -19.41 -22.41 1.80
C VAL A 499 -19.31 -20.89 1.83
N GLY A 500 -18.66 -20.34 0.79
CA GLY A 500 -18.48 -18.91 0.62
C GLY A 500 -17.66 -18.25 1.72
N PHE A 501 -17.46 -16.95 1.57
CA PHE A 501 -16.76 -16.12 2.54
C PHE A 501 -17.18 -14.65 2.39
N THR A 502 -16.80 -13.82 3.36
CA THR A 502 -17.01 -12.36 3.35
C THR A 502 -15.79 -11.65 3.96
N GLN A 503 -15.77 -10.33 3.93
CA GLN A 503 -14.71 -9.51 4.53
C GLN A 503 -14.68 -9.65 6.06
N MET A 504 -13.52 -9.35 6.66
CA MET A 504 -13.32 -9.40 8.11
C MET A 504 -14.34 -8.53 8.85
N GLY A 505 -15.11 -9.13 9.76
CA GLY A 505 -16.18 -8.45 10.49
C GLY A 505 -17.52 -8.40 9.77
N GLY A 506 -17.65 -9.01 8.60
CA GLY A 506 -18.92 -9.21 7.91
C GLY A 506 -19.52 -10.60 8.13
N GLU A 507 -18.81 -11.49 8.84
CA GLU A 507 -19.17 -12.90 8.96
C GLU A 507 -20.59 -13.08 9.46
N GLY A 508 -21.35 -13.99 8.85
CA GLY A 508 -22.76 -14.25 9.19
C GLY A 508 -23.75 -13.21 8.68
N VAL A 509 -23.37 -11.94 8.50
CA VAL A 509 -24.27 -10.88 8.01
C VAL A 509 -24.87 -11.14 6.63
N PRO A 510 -24.19 -11.78 5.65
CA PRO A 510 -24.84 -12.18 4.40
C PRO A 510 -26.13 -12.99 4.58
N TRP A 511 -26.29 -13.68 5.72
CA TRP A 511 -27.53 -14.36 6.05
C TRP A 511 -28.73 -13.44 6.18
N VAL A 512 -28.52 -12.22 6.71
CA VAL A 512 -29.57 -11.21 6.82
C VAL A 512 -30.18 -10.91 5.45
N GLY A 513 -29.36 -10.87 4.40
CA GLY A 513 -29.84 -10.70 3.03
C GLY A 513 -30.37 -11.99 2.38
N GLN A 514 -29.88 -13.16 2.77
CA GLN A 514 -30.29 -14.45 2.18
C GLN A 514 -31.60 -14.99 2.75
N GLN A 515 -31.81 -14.87 4.07
CA GLN A 515 -32.86 -15.55 4.83
C GLN A 515 -34.29 -15.30 4.27
N PRO A 516 -34.65 -14.11 3.78
CA PRO A 516 -35.99 -13.89 3.19
C PRO A 516 -36.24 -14.62 1.86
N PHE A 517 -35.20 -15.13 1.19
CA PHE A 517 -35.26 -15.65 -0.19
C PHE A 517 -34.87 -17.12 -0.31
N THR A 518 -34.82 -17.86 0.79
CA THR A 518 -34.43 -19.27 0.82
C THR A 518 -35.36 -20.08 1.72
N THR A 519 -35.40 -21.39 1.50
CA THR A 519 -36.05 -22.35 2.40
C THR A 519 -35.16 -22.78 3.56
N ASP A 520 -33.86 -22.46 3.52
CA ASP A 520 -32.94 -22.64 4.64
C ASP A 520 -33.50 -21.87 5.85
N ARG A 521 -33.70 -22.55 6.97
CA ARG A 521 -34.23 -21.91 8.20
C ARG A 521 -33.15 -21.40 9.14
N HIS A 522 -31.91 -21.83 8.92
CA HIS A 522 -30.78 -21.65 9.84
C HIS A 522 -29.47 -21.86 9.10
N ILE A 523 -28.43 -21.13 9.51
CA ILE A 523 -27.05 -21.38 9.11
C ILE A 523 -26.09 -21.24 10.30
N PHE A 524 -24.86 -21.71 10.11
CA PHE A 524 -23.74 -21.43 11.01
C PHE A 524 -22.82 -20.34 10.43
N ALA A 525 -22.18 -19.56 11.29
CA ALA A 525 -21.09 -18.65 10.91
C ALA A 525 -19.87 -18.92 11.79
N ASN A 526 -18.73 -19.26 11.18
CA ASN A 526 -17.48 -19.41 11.90
C ASN A 526 -16.80 -18.04 12.04
N LEU A 527 -16.37 -17.70 13.25
CA LEU A 527 -15.72 -16.43 13.57
C LEU A 527 -14.55 -16.69 14.52
N GLY A 528 -13.35 -16.16 14.25
CA GLY A 528 -12.27 -16.21 15.24
C GLY A 528 -12.49 -15.19 16.37
N ASP A 529 -11.95 -15.44 17.56
CA ASP A 529 -11.89 -14.47 18.66
C ASP A 529 -11.17 -13.15 18.28
N GLY A 530 -10.11 -13.23 17.48
CA GLY A 530 -9.45 -12.05 16.91
C GLY A 530 -10.38 -11.24 15.99
N THR A 531 -11.17 -11.92 15.16
CA THR A 531 -12.16 -11.27 14.29
C THR A 531 -13.31 -10.68 15.08
N TYR A 532 -13.79 -11.42 16.09
CA TYR A 532 -14.77 -10.96 17.06
C TYR A 532 -14.35 -9.63 17.69
N PHE A 533 -13.11 -9.55 18.18
CA PHE A 533 -12.56 -8.34 18.79
C PHE A 533 -12.39 -7.19 17.79
N HIS A 534 -11.93 -7.48 16.57
CA HIS A 534 -11.66 -6.49 15.53
C HIS A 534 -12.93 -5.72 15.07
N SER A 535 -13.96 -6.47 14.67
CA SER A 535 -15.23 -5.91 14.18
C SER A 535 -16.38 -6.92 14.12
N GLY A 536 -16.14 -8.21 14.36
CA GLY A 536 -17.16 -9.26 14.33
C GLY A 536 -18.27 -9.08 15.36
N LEU A 537 -18.01 -8.36 16.47
CA LEU A 537 -19.05 -7.92 17.40
C LEU A 537 -20.16 -7.13 16.69
N LEU A 538 -19.81 -6.24 15.74
CA LEU A 538 -20.80 -5.45 14.99
C LEU A 538 -21.62 -6.33 14.05
N ALA A 539 -21.02 -7.36 13.44
CA ALA A 539 -21.75 -8.35 12.64
C ALA A 539 -22.78 -9.13 13.46
N ILE A 540 -22.39 -9.60 14.65
CA ILE A 540 -23.30 -10.31 15.56
C ILE A 540 -24.44 -9.38 15.98
N ARG A 541 -24.12 -8.14 16.37
CA ARG A 541 -25.12 -7.12 16.72
C ARG A 541 -26.11 -6.88 15.58
N GLN A 542 -25.64 -6.78 14.34
CA GLN A 542 -26.50 -6.62 13.16
C GLN A 542 -27.44 -7.82 12.99
N ALA A 543 -26.94 -9.06 13.15
CA ALA A 543 -27.78 -10.25 13.04
C ALA A 543 -28.85 -10.34 14.14
N ILE A 544 -28.49 -9.95 15.37
CA ILE A 544 -29.45 -9.86 16.50
C ILE A 544 -30.51 -8.78 16.19
N ALA A 545 -30.09 -7.59 15.76
CA ALA A 545 -31.00 -6.51 15.42
C ALA A 545 -31.96 -6.87 14.27
N ALA A 546 -31.49 -7.65 13.29
CA ALA A 546 -32.30 -8.17 12.19
C ALA A 546 -33.22 -9.34 12.58
N GLY A 547 -33.05 -9.92 13.77
CA GLY A 547 -33.87 -11.05 14.23
C GLY A 547 -33.71 -12.33 13.42
N VAL A 548 -32.57 -12.52 12.73
CA VAL A 548 -32.35 -13.69 11.88
C VAL A 548 -31.89 -14.92 12.67
N ASN A 549 -32.32 -16.10 12.25
CA ASN A 549 -31.96 -17.36 12.89
C ASN A 549 -30.60 -17.86 12.43
N ILE A 550 -29.55 -17.65 13.22
CA ILE A 550 -28.16 -18.00 12.92
C ILE A 550 -27.40 -18.44 14.18
N THR A 551 -26.50 -19.40 14.03
CA THR A 551 -25.54 -19.76 15.09
C THR A 551 -24.15 -19.25 14.75
N TYR A 552 -23.65 -18.30 15.55
CA TYR A 552 -22.24 -17.91 15.51
C TYR A 552 -21.39 -18.87 16.34
N LYS A 553 -20.32 -19.40 15.73
CA LYS A 553 -19.29 -20.20 16.40
C LYS A 553 -18.05 -19.33 16.55
N ILE A 554 -17.84 -18.79 17.76
CA ILE A 554 -16.64 -18.01 18.11
C ILE A 554 -15.54 -19.01 18.48
N LEU A 555 -14.53 -19.13 17.61
CA LEU A 555 -13.44 -20.09 17.70
C LEU A 555 -12.27 -19.43 18.41
N TYR A 556 -12.12 -19.74 19.71
CA TYR A 556 -11.15 -19.12 20.60
C TYR A 556 -9.77 -19.78 20.49
N ASN A 557 -8.71 -18.99 20.30
CA ASN A 557 -7.32 -19.46 20.30
C ASN A 557 -6.32 -18.45 20.91
N ASP A 558 -6.82 -17.32 21.44
CA ASP A 558 -6.06 -16.25 22.09
C ASP A 558 -5.00 -15.57 21.22
N ALA A 559 -5.06 -15.77 19.89
CA ALA A 559 -4.04 -15.30 18.97
C ALA A 559 -4.59 -14.91 17.60
N VAL A 560 -4.05 -13.82 17.03
CA VAL A 560 -4.22 -13.54 15.59
C VAL A 560 -3.26 -14.43 14.80
N ALA A 561 -3.67 -15.69 14.64
CA ALA A 561 -2.79 -16.78 14.22
C ALA A 561 -2.23 -16.62 12.80
N MET A 562 -3.08 -16.26 11.82
CA MET A 562 -2.68 -16.17 10.40
C MET A 562 -1.61 -15.10 10.12
N THR A 563 -1.44 -14.11 11.01
CA THR A 563 -0.51 -12.99 10.82
C THR A 563 0.76 -13.10 11.67
N GLY A 564 0.99 -14.22 12.36
CA GLY A 564 2.19 -14.46 13.15
C GLY A 564 1.97 -14.58 14.66
N GLY A 565 0.74 -14.83 15.12
CA GLY A 565 0.46 -15.20 16.51
C GLY A 565 0.51 -14.03 17.50
N GLN A 566 0.14 -12.82 17.06
CA GLN A 566 0.03 -11.66 17.94
C GLN A 566 -1.10 -11.87 18.96
N PRO A 567 -0.97 -11.37 20.20
CA PRO A 567 -2.03 -11.46 21.20
C PRO A 567 -3.30 -10.74 20.75
N VAL A 568 -4.46 -11.25 21.17
CA VAL A 568 -5.78 -10.63 20.93
C VAL A 568 -6.08 -9.63 22.04
N GLY A 569 -6.34 -8.38 21.66
CA GLY A 569 -6.48 -7.28 22.60
C GLY A 569 -5.14 -6.72 23.09
N GLU A 570 -5.16 -5.48 23.57
CA GLU A 570 -3.97 -4.73 24.01
C GLU A 570 -3.74 -4.77 25.52
N ARG A 571 -4.65 -5.43 26.24
CA ARG A 571 -4.55 -5.62 27.69
C ARG A 571 -3.94 -6.99 27.99
N PRO A 572 -3.07 -7.11 29.01
CA PRO A 572 -2.43 -8.38 29.38
C PRO A 572 -3.40 -9.53 29.64
N GLU A 573 -4.61 -9.22 30.11
CA GLU A 573 -5.67 -10.20 30.39
C GLU A 573 -6.45 -10.70 29.15
N GLY A 574 -6.20 -10.13 27.96
CA GLY A 574 -6.91 -10.50 26.73
C GLY A 574 -8.43 -10.33 26.82
N HIS A 575 -9.17 -11.09 26.01
CA HIS A 575 -10.63 -11.24 26.11
C HIS A 575 -10.93 -12.68 26.49
N SER A 576 -11.23 -12.96 27.76
CA SER A 576 -11.52 -14.33 28.18
C SER A 576 -12.82 -14.85 27.57
N VAL A 577 -12.93 -16.18 27.45
CA VAL A 577 -14.17 -16.86 27.01
C VAL A 577 -15.40 -16.40 27.82
N VAL A 578 -15.23 -16.19 29.13
CA VAL A 578 -16.30 -15.69 30.02
C VAL A 578 -16.69 -14.26 29.64
N GLN A 579 -15.74 -13.37 29.37
CA GLN A 579 -16.02 -12.00 28.94
C GLN A 579 -16.76 -11.97 27.60
N ILE A 580 -16.34 -12.80 26.64
CA ILE A 580 -17.04 -12.95 25.35
C ILE A 580 -18.48 -13.41 25.59
N ALA A 581 -18.69 -14.45 26.40
CA ALA A 581 -20.03 -14.96 26.71
C ALA A 581 -20.93 -13.90 27.38
N GLN A 582 -20.41 -13.12 28.34
CA GLN A 582 -21.17 -12.04 28.97
C GLN A 582 -21.46 -10.90 28.00
N SER A 583 -20.52 -10.56 27.12
CA SER A 583 -20.75 -9.58 26.05
C SER A 583 -21.88 -10.04 25.12
N MET A 584 -21.87 -11.31 24.69
CA MET A 584 -22.94 -11.88 23.85
C MET A 584 -24.30 -11.89 24.55
N ARG A 585 -24.32 -12.10 25.86
CA ARG A 585 -25.54 -11.98 26.66
C ARG A 585 -26.06 -10.55 26.66
N ALA A 586 -25.17 -9.57 26.84
CA ALA A 586 -25.50 -8.16 26.84
C ALA A 586 -25.98 -7.67 25.45
N GLU A 587 -25.41 -8.19 24.37
CA GLU A 587 -25.87 -7.91 22.99
C GLU A 587 -27.26 -8.48 22.69
N GLY A 588 -27.75 -9.46 23.47
CA GLY A 588 -29.07 -10.05 23.30
C GLY A 588 -29.09 -11.43 22.64
N ALA A 589 -27.98 -12.18 22.65
CA ALA A 589 -27.98 -13.57 22.19
C ALA A 589 -28.93 -14.43 23.03
N ILE A 590 -29.87 -15.12 22.37
CA ILE A 590 -30.93 -15.93 23.02
C ILE A 590 -30.35 -17.13 23.78
N LYS A 591 -29.32 -17.76 23.20
CA LYS A 591 -28.66 -18.93 23.77
C LYS A 591 -27.15 -18.81 23.59
N ILE A 592 -26.43 -19.03 24.67
CA ILE A 592 -24.96 -19.04 24.69
C ILE A 592 -24.53 -20.39 25.27
N VAL A 593 -23.65 -21.08 24.55
CA VAL A 593 -23.07 -22.34 24.97
C VAL A 593 -21.56 -22.21 24.87
N VAL A 594 -20.88 -22.47 25.98
CA VAL A 594 -19.42 -22.58 26.01
C VAL A 594 -19.10 -24.06 25.87
N VAL A 595 -18.24 -24.39 24.91
CA VAL A 595 -17.80 -25.76 24.64
C VAL A 595 -16.29 -25.82 24.84
N THR A 596 -15.84 -26.82 25.59
CA THR A 596 -14.44 -27.15 25.86
C THR A 596 -14.15 -28.56 25.34
N ASP A 597 -12.87 -28.89 25.15
CA ASP A 597 -12.47 -30.25 24.74
C ASP A 597 -12.65 -31.28 25.87
N GLU A 598 -12.68 -30.80 27.12
CA GLU A 598 -13.14 -31.51 28.34
C GLU A 598 -14.64 -31.32 28.52
#